data_AF-A0A8H7RR65-F1
#
_entry.id   AF-A0A8H7RR65-F1
#
_cell.length_a   1.000
_cell.length_b   1.000
_cell.length_c   1.000
_cell.angle_alpha   90.00
_cell.angle_beta   90.00
_cell.angle_gamma   90.00
#
_symmetry.space_group_name_H-M   'P 1'
#
loop_
_entity.id
_entity.type
_entity.pdbx_description
1 polymer ?
#
loop_
_entity_poly.entity_id
_entity_poly.type
_entity_poly.pdbx_seq_one_letter_code
_entity_poly.pdbx_strand_id
1 'polypeptide(L)'
;MPDKVIPYYIRTPSESDGLIKSMILPDCTTRTIVIGLDCEWNYSVGSSPRKVAIIQIAYKVLMYIIGHYFIISIHQYNYIPPSLIDLLKSPQVLKTGRNVTGDLNKLKRDYGLSYCPGTALELGSFCRKRGYIDNGTASLSEIAESVLGSKLKKQNRDSNWEAQDLSSPQLYYAALDAWVSLAIYTKLANVRTIGKLVQNRASKEAFVSVYPSDQCSYPVAFGVVISHQ
;
A
#
# COMPACT_ATOMS: atom_id res chain seq x y z
N MET A 1 10.40 -4.24 12.28
CA MET A 1 10.69 -4.10 10.83
C MET A 1 11.62 -5.23 10.43
N PRO A 2 11.61 -5.71 9.17
CA PRO A 2 12.54 -6.74 8.72
C PRO A 2 13.97 -6.18 8.78
N ASP A 3 14.89 -6.98 9.30
CA ASP A 3 16.32 -6.61 9.39
C ASP A 3 16.95 -6.44 8.00
N LYS A 4 16.34 -7.05 6.97
CA LYS A 4 16.76 -6.89 5.58
C LYS A 4 15.58 -7.01 4.61
N VAL A 5 15.38 -5.99 3.77
CA VAL A 5 14.56 -6.07 2.56
C VAL A 5 15.53 -5.97 1.39
N ILE A 6 15.64 -7.04 0.60
CA ILE A 6 16.48 -7.06 -0.61
C ILE A 6 15.56 -6.94 -1.81
N PRO A 7 15.47 -5.77 -2.46
CA PRO A 7 14.66 -5.63 -3.65
C PRO A 7 15.35 -6.22 -4.88
N TYR A 8 14.54 -6.74 -5.80
CA TYR A 8 14.94 -6.97 -7.18
C TYR A 8 14.84 -5.62 -7.92
N TYR A 9 15.98 -5.03 -8.26
CA TYR A 9 16.03 -3.80 -9.06
C TYR A 9 15.98 -4.14 -10.54
N ILE A 10 14.86 -3.79 -11.18
CA ILE A 10 14.52 -4.14 -12.56
C ILE A 10 14.75 -2.91 -13.43
N ARG A 11 15.63 -3.04 -14.42
CA ARG A 11 16.07 -1.91 -15.26
C ARG A 11 15.57 -2.01 -16.69
N THR A 12 15.22 -3.22 -17.13
CA THR A 12 14.74 -3.43 -18.50
C THR A 12 13.24 -3.74 -18.53
N PRO A 13 12.52 -3.32 -19.60
CA PRO A 13 11.13 -3.70 -19.82
C PRO A 13 10.93 -5.21 -19.90
N SER A 14 11.88 -5.94 -20.52
CA SER A 14 11.81 -7.40 -20.68
C SER A 14 11.91 -8.15 -19.35
N GLU A 15 12.78 -7.69 -18.43
CA GLU A 15 12.85 -8.27 -17.08
C GLU A 15 11.55 -8.00 -16.31
N SER A 16 11.03 -6.77 -16.39
CA SER A 16 9.74 -6.42 -15.78
C SER A 16 8.61 -7.31 -16.30
N ASP A 17 8.52 -7.44 -17.63
CA ASP A 17 7.49 -8.24 -18.29
C ASP A 17 7.60 -9.73 -17.92
N GLY A 18 8.80 -10.29 -17.99
CA GLY A 18 9.04 -11.70 -17.66
C GLY A 18 8.69 -12.01 -16.21
N LEU A 19 9.08 -11.14 -15.28
CA LEU A 19 8.85 -11.33 -13.86
C LEU A 19 7.36 -11.19 -13.48
N ILE A 20 6.67 -10.16 -13.97
CA ILE A 20 5.25 -9.96 -13.64
C ILE A 20 4.39 -11.08 -14.24
N LYS A 21 4.66 -11.49 -15.49
CA LYS A 21 3.95 -12.60 -16.15
C LYS A 21 4.17 -13.94 -15.47
N SER A 22 5.36 -14.20 -14.94
CA SER A 22 5.67 -15.49 -14.31
C SER A 22 5.29 -15.55 -12.83
N MET A 23 5.38 -14.44 -12.09
CA MET A 23 5.25 -14.46 -10.63
C MET A 23 3.93 -13.91 -10.10
N ILE A 24 3.32 -12.94 -10.79
CA ILE A 24 2.19 -12.18 -10.23
C ILE A 24 0.89 -12.45 -11.00
N LEU A 25 0.90 -12.26 -12.32
CA LEU A 25 -0.31 -12.42 -13.15
C LEU A 25 -0.98 -13.81 -13.06
N PRO A 26 -0.26 -14.93 -12.91
CA PRO A 26 -0.91 -16.23 -12.76
C PRO A 26 -1.83 -16.30 -11.53
N ASP A 27 -1.49 -15.60 -10.45
CA ASP A 27 -2.29 -15.55 -9.22
C ASP A 27 -3.56 -14.68 -9.37
N CYS A 28 -3.60 -13.76 -10.34
CA CYS A 28 -4.78 -12.91 -10.61
C CYS A 28 -5.98 -13.69 -11.17
N THR A 29 -5.76 -14.92 -11.64
CA THR A 29 -6.79 -15.73 -12.33
C THR A 29 -7.75 -16.44 -11.38
N THR A 30 -7.35 -16.64 -10.12
CA THR A 30 -8.11 -17.46 -9.16
C THR A 30 -8.63 -16.69 -7.96
N ARG A 31 -8.06 -15.50 -7.68
CA ARG A 31 -8.40 -14.70 -6.50
C ARG A 31 -8.02 -13.23 -6.70
N THR A 32 -8.57 -12.38 -5.83
CA THR A 32 -8.02 -11.04 -5.63
C THR A 32 -6.63 -11.17 -4.99
N ILE A 33 -5.66 -10.47 -5.55
CA ILE A 33 -4.34 -10.30 -4.95
C ILE A 33 -4.18 -8.87 -4.43
N VAL A 34 -3.32 -8.72 -3.43
CA VAL A 34 -3.03 -7.43 -2.82
C VAL A 34 -1.54 -7.16 -2.95
N ILE A 35 -1.21 -5.97 -3.47
CA ILE A 35 0.17 -5.51 -3.62
C ILE A 35 0.37 -4.21 -2.85
N GLY A 36 1.54 -4.06 -2.23
CA GLY A 36 2.01 -2.75 -1.82
C GLY A 36 2.49 -1.99 -3.05
N LEU A 37 2.01 -0.76 -3.26
CA LEU A 37 2.41 0.10 -4.37
C LEU A 37 2.89 1.43 -3.82
N ASP A 38 4.01 1.90 -4.37
CA ASP A 38 4.50 3.26 -4.20
C ASP A 38 5.12 3.76 -5.52
N CYS A 39 5.43 5.05 -5.60
CA CYS A 39 6.14 5.64 -6.75
C CYS A 39 7.12 6.72 -6.27
N GLU A 40 8.26 6.86 -6.96
CA GLU A 40 9.20 7.95 -6.69
C GLU A 40 9.55 8.75 -7.95
N TRP A 41 9.81 10.05 -7.77
CA TRP A 41 10.14 10.99 -8.83
C TRP A 41 11.01 12.13 -8.32
N ASN A 42 11.78 12.73 -9.23
CA ASN A 42 12.56 13.91 -8.92
C ASN A 42 11.65 15.14 -8.73
N TYR A 43 11.92 15.91 -7.68
CA TYR A 43 11.27 17.19 -7.41
C TYR A 43 12.29 18.22 -6.95
N SER A 44 12.10 19.46 -7.39
CA SER A 44 12.90 20.60 -6.96
C SER A 44 11.97 21.75 -6.62
N VAL A 45 12.25 22.45 -5.51
CA VAL A 45 11.43 23.57 -5.05
C VAL A 45 11.32 24.63 -6.17
N GLY A 46 10.10 25.06 -6.47
CA GLY A 46 9.82 26.04 -7.52
C GLY A 46 9.72 25.45 -8.93
N SER A 47 9.84 24.14 -9.11
CA SER A 47 9.66 23.45 -10.39
C SER A 47 8.47 22.50 -10.36
N SER A 48 7.89 22.23 -11.54
CA SER A 48 6.90 21.15 -11.67
C SER A 48 7.58 19.80 -11.39
N PRO A 49 6.92 18.87 -10.68
CA PRO A 49 7.46 17.53 -10.45
C PRO A 49 7.80 16.82 -11.77
N ARG A 50 8.95 16.14 -11.81
CA ARG A 50 9.33 15.30 -12.95
C ARG A 50 8.40 14.10 -13.07
N LYS A 51 8.47 13.37 -14.18
CA LYS A 51 7.68 12.14 -14.35
C LYS A 51 8.07 11.10 -13.30
N VAL A 52 7.17 10.15 -13.00
CA VAL A 52 7.52 8.97 -12.18
C VAL A 52 8.76 8.30 -12.76
N ALA A 53 9.77 8.11 -11.90
CA ALA A 53 11.04 7.53 -12.30
C ALA A 53 11.12 6.03 -12.00
N ILE A 54 10.58 5.62 -10.85
CA ILE A 54 10.50 4.23 -10.42
C ILE A 54 9.12 3.90 -9.85
N ILE A 55 8.71 2.63 -10.02
CA ILE A 55 7.50 2.06 -9.42
C ILE A 55 7.92 0.92 -8.49
N GLN A 56 7.46 0.92 -7.24
CA GLN A 56 7.75 -0.12 -6.26
C GLN A 56 6.55 -1.04 -6.07
N ILE A 57 6.79 -2.35 -6.06
CA ILE A 57 5.76 -3.36 -5.82
C ILE A 57 6.23 -4.33 -4.75
N ALA A 58 5.46 -4.44 -3.67
CA ALA A 58 5.58 -5.52 -2.71
C ALA A 58 4.49 -6.57 -2.98
N TYR A 59 4.87 -7.84 -3.01
CA TYR A 59 3.98 -8.96 -3.30
C TYR A 59 4.24 -10.16 -2.37
N LYS A 60 3.17 -10.88 -1.98
CA LYS A 60 3.21 -12.07 -1.12
C LYS A 60 4.00 -11.88 0.20
N VAL A 61 3.83 -10.75 0.87
CA VAL A 61 4.45 -10.51 2.19
C VAL A 61 3.71 -11.30 3.26
N LEU A 62 4.26 -12.45 3.64
CA LEU A 62 3.76 -13.31 4.72
C LEU A 62 4.55 -13.08 6.00
N MET A 63 3.85 -12.65 7.06
CA MET A 63 4.35 -12.62 8.45
C MET A 63 5.78 -12.11 8.61
N TYR A 64 6.17 -11.09 7.84
CA TYR A 64 7.46 -10.40 7.92
C TYR A 64 8.71 -11.18 7.46
N ILE A 65 8.57 -12.40 6.91
CA ILE A 65 9.72 -13.28 6.63
C ILE A 65 9.98 -13.44 5.12
N ILE A 66 8.93 -13.56 4.30
CA ILE A 66 9.06 -13.82 2.86
C ILE A 66 8.13 -12.87 2.12
N GLY A 67 8.68 -12.15 1.15
CA GLY A 67 7.94 -11.36 0.19
C GLY A 67 8.83 -11.02 -0.99
N HIS A 68 8.21 -10.74 -2.13
CA HIS A 68 8.93 -10.28 -3.31
C HIS A 68 8.78 -8.76 -3.43
N TYR A 69 9.89 -8.08 -3.65
CA TYR A 69 9.95 -6.63 -3.74
C TYR A 69 10.61 -6.25 -5.05
N PHE A 70 9.89 -5.52 -5.86
CA PHE A 70 10.32 -5.14 -7.19
C PHE A 70 10.43 -3.61 -7.22
N ILE A 71 11.57 -3.11 -7.66
CA ILE A 71 11.76 -1.70 -7.97
C ILE A 71 11.96 -1.64 -9.48
N ILE A 72 10.98 -1.11 -10.19
CA ILE A 72 10.96 -1.07 -11.65
C ILE A 72 11.34 0.34 -12.08
N SER A 73 12.49 0.47 -12.71
CA SER A 73 13.00 1.75 -13.23
C SER A 73 12.37 2.06 -14.58
N ILE A 74 11.36 2.93 -14.61
CA ILE A 74 10.64 3.27 -15.84
C ILE A 74 11.21 4.49 -16.57
N HIS A 75 11.97 5.36 -15.88
CA HIS A 75 12.59 6.53 -16.52
C HIS A 75 13.57 6.13 -17.62
N GLN A 76 14.21 4.96 -17.52
CA GLN A 76 15.22 4.48 -18.46
C GLN A 76 14.65 4.23 -19.87
N TYR A 77 13.34 4.02 -19.98
CA TYR A 77 12.64 3.77 -21.26
C TYR A 77 11.39 4.64 -21.46
N ASN A 78 10.96 5.42 -20.46
CA ASN A 78 9.92 6.45 -20.54
C ASN A 78 8.53 5.91 -20.97
N TYR A 79 8.21 4.67 -20.63
CA TYR A 79 6.86 4.10 -20.70
C TYR A 79 6.65 3.06 -19.57
N ILE A 80 5.43 2.56 -19.39
CA ILE A 80 5.13 1.49 -18.41
C ILE A 80 5.11 0.15 -19.17
N PRO A 81 5.87 -0.89 -18.75
CA PRO A 81 5.89 -2.17 -19.45
C PRO A 81 4.49 -2.80 -19.56
N PRO A 82 4.16 -3.48 -20.68
CA PRO A 82 2.82 -4.01 -20.93
C PRO A 82 2.26 -4.88 -19.78
N SER A 83 3.04 -5.80 -19.22
CA SER A 83 2.52 -6.64 -18.14
C SER A 83 2.26 -5.85 -16.85
N LEU A 84 3.03 -4.78 -16.62
CA LEU A 84 2.82 -3.90 -15.48
C LEU A 84 1.54 -3.09 -15.67
N ILE A 85 1.26 -2.66 -16.90
CA ILE A 85 -0.03 -2.06 -17.26
C ILE A 85 -1.16 -3.04 -16.96
N ASP A 86 -1.06 -4.30 -17.40
CA ASP A 86 -2.08 -5.34 -17.17
C ASP A 86 -2.30 -5.57 -15.67
N LEU A 87 -1.22 -5.66 -14.89
CA LEU A 87 -1.26 -5.82 -13.45
C LEU A 87 -1.97 -4.64 -12.77
N LEU A 88 -1.59 -3.40 -13.09
CA LEU A 88 -2.13 -2.20 -12.45
C LEU A 88 -3.59 -1.92 -12.87
N LYS A 89 -3.96 -2.30 -14.10
CA LYS A 89 -5.33 -2.21 -14.62
C LYS A 89 -6.26 -3.26 -14.05
N SER A 90 -5.76 -4.42 -13.67
CA SER A 90 -6.59 -5.55 -13.30
C SER A 90 -7.55 -5.23 -12.12
N PRO A 91 -8.85 -5.55 -12.25
CA PRO A 91 -9.81 -5.42 -11.14
C PRO A 91 -9.51 -6.41 -10.00
N GLN A 92 -8.73 -7.46 -10.28
CA GLN A 92 -8.33 -8.48 -9.32
C GLN A 92 -7.14 -8.05 -8.46
N VAL A 93 -6.56 -6.87 -8.71
CA VAL A 93 -5.35 -6.41 -8.02
C VAL A 93 -5.69 -5.18 -7.19
N LEU A 94 -5.68 -5.36 -5.87
CA LEU A 94 -5.82 -4.29 -4.90
C LEU A 94 -4.44 -3.68 -4.62
N LYS A 95 -4.31 -2.37 -4.85
CA LYS A 95 -3.09 -1.60 -4.61
C LYS A 95 -3.22 -0.92 -3.25
N THR A 96 -2.37 -1.26 -2.30
CA THR A 96 -2.32 -0.62 -0.98
C THR A 96 -1.10 0.28 -0.87
N GLY A 97 -1.28 1.47 -0.30
CA GLY A 97 -0.21 2.43 -0.10
C GLY A 97 -0.67 3.67 0.65
N ARG A 98 0.27 4.55 1.01
CA ARG A 98 -0.04 5.86 1.56
C ARG A 98 -0.20 6.85 0.42
N ASN A 99 -1.41 7.37 0.20
CA ASN A 99 -1.71 8.24 -0.94
C ASN A 99 -1.53 7.53 -2.30
N VAL A 100 -1.82 6.22 -2.34
CA VAL A 100 -1.67 5.37 -3.53
C VAL A 100 -2.52 5.84 -4.71
N THR A 101 -3.66 6.48 -4.43
CA THR A 101 -4.49 7.12 -5.45
C THR A 101 -3.73 8.27 -6.12
N GLY A 102 -2.94 9.02 -5.36
CA GLY A 102 -2.06 10.07 -5.86
C GLY A 102 -1.01 9.53 -6.82
N ASP A 103 -0.38 8.40 -6.48
CA ASP A 103 0.63 7.75 -7.33
C ASP A 103 0.02 7.23 -8.63
N LEU A 104 -1.13 6.54 -8.55
CA LEU A 104 -1.85 6.05 -9.72
C LEU A 104 -2.32 7.20 -10.62
N ASN A 105 -2.79 8.31 -10.05
CA ASN A 105 -3.17 9.50 -10.82
C ASN A 105 -1.97 10.19 -11.46
N LYS A 106 -0.81 10.16 -10.79
CA LYS A 106 0.44 10.66 -11.34
C LYS A 106 0.93 9.78 -12.49
N LEU A 107 0.87 8.45 -12.38
CA LEU A 107 1.12 7.54 -13.51
C LEU A 107 0.14 7.75 -14.68
N LYS A 108 -1.14 8.02 -14.39
CA LYS A 108 -2.13 8.38 -15.40
C LYS A 108 -1.73 9.65 -16.17
N ARG A 109 -1.33 10.70 -15.46
CA ARG A 109 -0.91 11.96 -16.06
C ARG A 109 0.41 11.82 -16.84
N ASP A 110 1.39 11.13 -16.27
CA ASP A 110 2.75 11.08 -16.81
C ASP A 110 2.89 10.10 -17.98
N TYR A 111 2.09 9.03 -18.00
CA TYR A 111 2.21 7.88 -18.92
C TYR A 111 0.87 7.34 -19.47
N GLY A 112 -0.27 7.96 -19.17
CA GLY A 112 -1.57 7.51 -19.70
C GLY A 112 -2.12 6.23 -19.05
N LEU A 113 -1.60 5.83 -17.89
CA LEU A 113 -2.12 4.67 -17.16
C LEU A 113 -3.61 4.86 -16.82
N SER A 114 -4.43 3.89 -17.16
CA SER A 114 -5.78 3.75 -16.59
C SER A 114 -5.77 2.63 -15.56
N TYR A 115 -6.60 2.69 -14.53
CA TYR A 115 -6.73 1.66 -13.51
C TYR A 115 -8.20 1.52 -13.08
N CYS A 116 -8.61 0.33 -12.62
CA CYS A 116 -9.99 0.10 -12.19
C CYS A 116 -10.35 0.92 -10.94
N PRO A 117 -11.46 1.67 -10.92
CA PRO A 117 -11.96 2.30 -9.70
C PRO A 117 -12.16 1.29 -8.57
N GLY A 118 -11.96 1.71 -7.32
CA GLY A 118 -12.13 0.85 -6.15
C GLY A 118 -10.96 -0.12 -5.88
N THR A 119 -9.96 -0.18 -6.76
CA THR A 119 -8.78 -1.03 -6.56
C THR A 119 -7.59 -0.32 -5.90
N ALA A 120 -7.78 0.95 -5.50
CA ALA A 120 -6.80 1.73 -4.73
C ALA A 120 -7.25 1.78 -3.25
N LEU A 121 -6.46 1.19 -2.36
CA LEU A 121 -6.72 1.14 -0.93
C LEU A 121 -5.81 2.13 -0.19
N GLU A 122 -6.42 3.20 0.31
CA GLU A 122 -5.74 4.21 1.12
C GLU A 122 -5.51 3.72 2.56
N LEU A 123 -4.25 3.50 2.93
CA LEU A 123 -3.88 2.97 4.24
C LEU A 123 -4.38 3.81 5.41
N GLY A 124 -4.33 5.13 5.29
CA GLY A 124 -4.79 6.02 6.36
C GLY A 124 -6.28 5.83 6.67
N SER A 125 -7.12 5.81 5.62
CA SER A 125 -8.55 5.54 5.79
C SER A 125 -8.80 4.11 6.29
N PHE A 126 -8.06 3.14 5.76
CA PHE A 126 -8.18 1.73 6.11
C PHE A 126 -7.84 1.45 7.59
N CYS A 127 -6.78 2.07 8.12
CA CYS A 127 -6.35 1.95 9.51
C CYS A 127 -7.26 2.75 10.45
N ARG A 128 -7.70 3.96 10.04
CA ARG A 128 -8.64 4.77 10.81
C ARG A 128 -9.95 4.05 11.06
N LYS A 129 -10.51 3.43 10.01
CA LYS A 129 -11.73 2.61 10.11
C LYS A 129 -11.57 1.41 11.05
N ARG A 130 -10.36 1.04 11.44
CA ARG A 130 -10.06 -0.08 12.36
C ARG A 130 -9.55 0.40 13.73
N GLY A 131 -9.54 1.70 13.99
CA GLY A 131 -9.19 2.26 15.30
C GLY A 131 -7.70 2.35 15.61
N TYR A 132 -6.83 2.13 14.63
CA TYR A 132 -5.38 2.20 14.87
C TYR A 132 -4.85 3.64 14.80
N ILE A 133 -5.54 4.53 14.10
CA ILE A 133 -5.17 5.94 14.00
C ILE A 133 -6.44 6.78 14.00
N ASP A 134 -6.36 8.01 14.51
CA ASP A 134 -7.50 8.94 14.48
C ASP A 134 -7.52 9.75 13.19
N ASN A 135 -6.34 10.10 12.68
CA ASN A 135 -6.19 10.91 11.49
C ASN A 135 -5.92 10.06 10.24
N GLY A 136 -6.86 10.05 9.29
CA GLY A 136 -6.70 9.37 8.00
C GLY A 136 -5.58 9.94 7.11
N THR A 137 -4.99 11.09 7.45
CA THR A 137 -3.86 11.68 6.75
C THR A 137 -2.51 11.40 7.40
N ALA A 138 -2.45 10.60 8.48
CA ALA A 138 -1.20 10.21 9.14
C ALA A 138 -0.16 9.69 8.14
N SER A 139 1.11 9.98 8.39
CA SER A 139 2.22 9.50 7.59
C SER A 139 2.35 7.97 7.66
N LEU A 140 2.97 7.36 6.65
CA LEU A 140 3.24 5.92 6.68
C LEU A 140 4.06 5.51 7.92
N SER A 141 4.93 6.38 8.43
CA SER A 141 5.74 6.13 9.62
C SER A 141 4.88 6.06 10.89
N GLU A 142 3.93 6.99 11.06
CA GLU A 142 2.99 6.97 12.18
C GLU A 142 2.03 5.77 12.12
N ILE A 143 1.54 5.44 10.92
CA ILE A 143 0.70 4.25 10.73
C ILE A 143 1.49 2.98 11.07
N ALA A 144 2.75 2.88 10.62
CA ALA A 144 3.60 1.75 10.93
C ALA A 144 3.92 1.64 12.43
N GLU A 145 4.16 2.77 13.10
CA GLU A 145 4.39 2.82 14.54
C GLU A 145 3.16 2.28 15.30
N SER A 146 1.96 2.75 14.97
CA SER A 146 0.72 2.29 15.59
C SER A 146 0.39 0.82 15.29
N VAL A 147 0.47 0.42 14.01
CA VAL A 147 0.00 -0.91 13.58
C VAL A 147 1.05 -1.98 13.80
N LEU A 148 2.32 -1.70 13.48
CA LEU A 148 3.42 -2.66 13.52
C LEU A 148 4.29 -2.53 14.78
N GLY A 149 4.06 -1.52 15.63
CA GLY A 149 4.87 -1.26 16.82
C GLY A 149 6.27 -0.75 16.50
N SER A 150 6.51 -0.26 15.28
CA SER A 150 7.84 0.14 14.83
C SER A 150 7.78 1.31 13.86
N LYS A 151 8.48 2.38 14.23
CA LYS A 151 8.57 3.61 13.44
C LYS A 151 9.54 3.45 12.26
N LEU A 152 9.18 4.04 11.12
CA LEU A 152 10.09 4.08 9.97
C LEU A 152 11.15 5.16 10.17
N LYS A 153 12.41 4.73 10.17
CA LYS A 153 13.56 5.64 10.08
C LYS A 153 13.76 6.03 8.62
N LYS A 154 12.99 7.01 8.16
CA LYS A 154 13.08 7.53 6.79
C LYS A 154 14.33 8.38 6.65
N GLN A 155 15.27 7.92 5.81
CA GLN A 155 16.41 8.70 5.32
C GLN A 155 16.37 8.63 3.79
N ASN A 156 16.76 9.70 3.08
CA ASN A 156 16.88 9.75 1.61
C ASN A 156 15.57 9.87 0.81
N ARG A 157 14.57 10.60 1.31
CA ARG A 157 13.37 10.93 0.52
C ARG A 157 13.67 11.89 -0.64
N ASP A 158 14.57 12.84 -0.41
CA ASP A 158 14.99 13.84 -1.41
C ASP A 158 16.29 13.35 -2.07
N SER A 159 16.17 12.53 -3.11
CA SER A 159 17.32 11.94 -3.82
C SER A 159 17.08 11.90 -5.33
N ASN A 160 18.14 11.73 -6.11
CA ASN A 160 18.03 11.58 -7.56
C ASN A 160 17.49 10.18 -7.93
N TRP A 161 16.20 10.08 -8.20
CA TRP A 161 15.48 8.86 -8.59
C TRP A 161 15.62 8.52 -10.08
N GLU A 162 16.13 9.45 -10.89
CA GLU A 162 16.47 9.26 -12.31
C GLU A 162 17.95 8.86 -12.49
N ALA A 163 18.64 8.46 -11.42
CA ALA A 163 20.00 7.94 -11.51
C ALA A 163 20.02 6.60 -12.24
N GLN A 164 21.05 6.37 -13.06
CA GLN A 164 21.24 5.12 -13.79
C GLN A 164 21.24 3.91 -12.84
N ASP A 165 21.97 4.02 -11.74
CA ASP A 165 21.96 3.08 -10.63
C ASP A 165 21.56 3.79 -9.34
N LEU A 166 20.58 3.21 -8.64
CA LEU A 166 20.17 3.68 -7.34
C LEU A 166 21.12 3.14 -6.27
N SER A 167 21.47 3.98 -5.31
CA SER A 167 22.28 3.59 -4.17
C SER A 167 21.55 2.59 -3.27
N SER A 168 22.29 1.78 -2.50
CA SER A 168 21.69 0.84 -1.54
C SER A 168 20.70 1.51 -0.57
N PRO A 169 20.96 2.72 -0.04
CA PRO A 169 19.97 3.42 0.79
C PRO A 169 18.68 3.81 0.04
N GLN A 170 18.77 4.22 -1.23
CA GLN A 170 17.59 4.52 -2.05
C GLN A 170 16.77 3.26 -2.34
N LEU A 171 17.43 2.17 -2.71
CA LEU A 171 16.78 0.88 -2.94
C LEU A 171 16.09 0.37 -1.67
N TYR A 172 16.76 0.47 -0.52
CA TYR A 172 16.17 0.08 0.76
C TYR A 172 14.96 0.95 1.12
N TYR A 173 15.07 2.26 0.98
CA TYR A 173 13.97 3.20 1.23
C TYR A 173 12.73 2.85 0.38
N ALA A 174 12.93 2.76 -0.94
CA ALA A 174 11.88 2.47 -1.91
C ALA A 174 11.22 1.10 -1.64
N ALA A 175 12.04 0.08 -1.33
CA ALA A 175 11.52 -1.24 -1.00
C ALA A 175 10.70 -1.23 0.31
N LEU A 176 11.15 -0.46 1.31
CA LEU A 176 10.51 -0.39 2.61
C LEU A 176 9.11 0.25 2.52
N ASP A 177 8.93 1.33 1.77
CA ASP A 177 7.62 2.02 1.69
C ASP A 177 6.53 1.13 1.05
N ALA A 178 6.85 0.39 0.00
CA ALA A 178 5.93 -0.60 -0.58
C ALA A 178 5.71 -1.81 0.37
N TRP A 179 6.77 -2.31 1.00
CA TRP A 179 6.70 -3.44 1.94
C TRP A 179 5.79 -3.14 3.12
N VAL A 180 5.99 -1.99 3.78
CA VAL A 180 5.27 -1.59 4.98
C VAL A 180 3.80 -1.44 4.66
N SER A 181 3.50 -0.91 3.49
CA SER A 181 2.13 -0.74 3.01
C SER A 181 1.38 -2.07 2.90
N LEU A 182 2.03 -3.10 2.35
CA LEU A 182 1.44 -4.45 2.29
C LEU A 182 1.39 -5.11 3.67
N ALA A 183 2.42 -4.96 4.49
CA ALA A 183 2.47 -5.55 5.83
C ALA A 183 1.37 -5.02 6.76
N ILE A 184 1.11 -3.70 6.73
CA ILE A 184 0.01 -3.06 7.45
C ILE A 184 -1.33 -3.64 6.99
N TYR A 185 -1.55 -3.72 5.68
CA TYR A 185 -2.77 -4.31 5.14
C TYR A 185 -2.93 -5.75 5.63
N THR A 186 -1.91 -6.59 5.48
CA THR A 186 -1.95 -8.01 5.87
C THR A 186 -2.26 -8.19 7.34
N LYS A 187 -1.68 -7.37 8.23
CA LYS A 187 -1.95 -7.44 9.68
C LYS A 187 -3.41 -7.10 10.01
N LEU A 188 -4.02 -6.20 9.26
CA LEU A 188 -5.33 -5.63 9.57
C LEU A 188 -6.46 -6.15 8.66
N ALA A 189 -6.17 -6.94 7.64
CA ALA A 189 -7.14 -7.40 6.64
C ALA A 189 -8.36 -8.07 7.30
N ASN A 190 -8.10 -8.90 8.32
CA ASN A 190 -9.12 -9.61 9.08
C ASN A 190 -9.60 -8.88 10.34
N VAL A 191 -9.05 -7.69 10.64
CA VAL A 191 -9.52 -6.85 11.74
C VAL A 191 -10.78 -6.12 11.30
N ARG A 192 -11.83 -6.24 12.12
CA ARG A 192 -13.14 -5.62 11.85
C ARG A 192 -13.03 -4.11 11.94
N THR A 193 -13.82 -3.41 11.13
CA THR A 193 -13.92 -1.96 11.22
C THR A 193 -14.65 -1.56 12.50
N ILE A 194 -14.20 -0.49 13.15
CA ILE A 194 -14.97 0.22 14.16
C ILE A 194 -16.20 0.79 13.46
N GLY A 195 -17.38 0.30 13.85
CA GLY A 195 -18.65 0.82 13.36
C GLY A 195 -18.86 2.27 13.81
N LYS A 196 -19.87 2.95 13.24
CA LYS A 196 -20.32 4.21 13.83
C LYS A 196 -20.87 3.93 15.23
N LEU A 197 -20.63 4.85 16.16
CA LEU A 197 -21.28 4.79 17.48
C LEU A 197 -22.79 4.66 17.26
N VAL A 198 -23.38 3.66 17.90
CA VAL A 198 -24.81 3.40 17.86
C VAL A 198 -25.50 4.50 18.69
N GLN A 199 -25.92 5.58 18.03
CA GLN A 199 -26.61 6.71 18.70
C GLN A 199 -28.10 6.43 18.95
N ASN A 200 -28.72 5.58 18.12
CA ASN A 200 -30.11 5.16 18.20
C ASN A 200 -30.19 3.63 18.35
N ARG A 201 -31.38 3.06 18.64
CA ARG A 201 -31.58 1.59 18.63
C ARG A 201 -31.05 0.99 17.31
N ALA A 202 -29.96 0.22 17.38
CA ALA A 202 -29.42 -0.51 16.24
C ALA A 202 -30.45 -1.55 15.78
N SER A 203 -30.66 -1.70 14.47
CA SER A 203 -31.62 -2.66 13.93
C SER A 203 -31.38 -4.07 14.47
N LYS A 204 -32.45 -4.85 14.65
CA LYS A 204 -32.35 -6.29 14.89
C LYS A 204 -31.41 -6.91 13.84
N GLU A 205 -30.57 -7.84 14.28
CA GLU A 205 -29.49 -8.49 13.51
C GLU A 205 -28.27 -7.61 13.19
N ALA A 206 -28.23 -6.36 13.65
CA ALA A 206 -27.02 -5.55 13.53
C ALA A 206 -25.88 -6.15 14.34
N PHE A 207 -24.72 -6.32 13.70
CA PHE A 207 -23.47 -6.65 14.39
C PHE A 207 -22.92 -5.43 15.11
N VAL A 208 -22.57 -5.58 16.38
CA VAL A 208 -22.10 -4.50 17.26
C VAL A 208 -20.83 -4.91 18.00
N SER A 209 -20.03 -3.92 18.39
CA SER A 209 -18.88 -4.07 19.27
C SER A 209 -19.05 -3.18 20.51
N VAL A 210 -18.60 -3.66 21.67
CA VAL A 210 -18.65 -2.96 22.95
C VAL A 210 -17.28 -2.41 23.26
N TYR A 211 -17.21 -1.12 23.56
CA TYR A 211 -15.99 -0.45 24.00
C TYR A 211 -16.10 -0.12 25.49
N PRO A 212 -15.00 -0.22 26.26
CA PRO A 212 -14.98 0.26 27.63
C PRO A 212 -15.09 1.79 27.66
N SER A 213 -15.64 2.34 28.74
CA SER A 213 -15.96 3.78 28.87
C SER A 213 -14.72 4.69 28.93
N ASP A 214 -13.53 4.11 29.11
CA ASP A 214 -12.24 4.79 29.22
C ASP A 214 -11.57 5.06 27.86
N GLN A 215 -12.31 4.95 26.75
CA GLN A 215 -11.83 5.23 25.38
C GLN A 215 -10.68 4.35 24.90
N CYS A 216 -10.55 3.10 25.38
CA CYS A 216 -9.63 2.16 24.74
C CYS A 216 -9.95 2.01 23.24
N SER A 217 -8.92 2.02 22.39
CA SER A 217 -9.04 1.87 20.93
C SER A 217 -9.51 0.49 20.46
N TYR A 218 -9.68 -0.45 21.40
CA TYR A 218 -10.04 -1.84 21.13
C TYR A 218 -11.36 -2.24 21.82
N PRO A 219 -12.26 -2.93 21.13
CA PRO A 219 -13.50 -3.42 21.72
C PRO A 219 -13.22 -4.56 22.71
N VAL A 220 -13.96 -4.58 23.83
CA VAL A 220 -13.89 -5.63 24.86
C VAL A 220 -14.87 -6.77 24.60
N ALA A 221 -15.87 -6.57 23.76
CA ALA A 221 -16.81 -7.61 23.36
C ALA A 221 -17.42 -7.34 21.98
N PHE A 222 -18.02 -8.39 21.40
CA PHE A 222 -18.70 -8.37 20.11
C PHE A 222 -20.04 -9.12 20.21
N GLY A 223 -21.04 -8.71 19.43
CA GLY A 223 -22.35 -9.36 19.45
C GLY A 223 -23.25 -8.98 18.27
N VAL A 224 -24.46 -9.54 18.27
CA VAL A 224 -25.52 -9.23 17.31
C VAL A 224 -26.76 -8.79 18.09
N VAL A 225 -27.45 -7.74 17.64
CA VAL A 225 -28.68 -7.25 18.27
C VAL A 225 -29.81 -8.26 18.06
N ILE A 226 -30.18 -9.02 19.08
CA ILE A 226 -31.20 -10.07 18.98
C ILE A 226 -32.64 -9.54 19.21
N SER A 227 -32.80 -8.51 20.04
CA SER A 227 -34.09 -7.87 20.33
C SER A 227 -33.89 -6.53 21.04
N HIS A 228 -34.94 -5.71 21.07
CA HIS A 228 -35.01 -4.54 21.94
C HIS A 228 -35.91 -4.86 23.14
N GLN A 229 -35.45 -4.59 24.36
CA GLN A 229 -36.33 -4.51 25.53
C GLN A 229 -37.07 -3.17 25.56
#